data_AF-A0A7V5W4Y5-F1
#
_entry.id   AF-A0A7V5W4Y5-F1
#
_cell.length_a   1.000
_cell.length_b   1.000
_cell.length_c   1.000
_cell.angle_alpha   90.00
_cell.angle_beta   90.00
_cell.angle_gamma   90.00
#
_symmetry.space_group_name_H-M   'P 1'
#
loop_
_entity.id
_entity.type
_entity.pdbx_description
1 polymer ?
#
loop_
_entity_poly.entity_id
_entity_poly.type
_entity_poly.pdbx_seq_one_letter_code
_entity_poly.pdbx_strand_id
1 'polypeptide(L)' 'AWVNRHEVTGLLVPPANAHALADAMNRLLEDAALRQRLGETARRYVGEHFTRQRMARAVLALYEEVLSDMPRPTPSRAS' A
#
# COMPACT_ATOMS: atom_id res chain seq x y z
N ALA A 1 -1.85 -2.07 -10.71
CA ALA A 1 -2.00 -2.56 -9.32
C ALA A 1 -2.07 -1.36 -8.39
N TRP A 2 -2.95 -1.33 -7.37
CA TRP A 2 -3.07 -0.15 -6.48
C TRP A 2 -1.91 0.02 -5.48
N VAL A 3 -1.16 -1.05 -5.21
CA VAL A 3 -0.01 -1.03 -4.28
C VAL A 3 1.29 -0.63 -4.99
N ASN A 4 1.45 -0.98 -6.27
CA ASN A 4 2.70 -0.77 -7.01
C ASN A 4 2.42 0.03 -8.30
N ARG A 5 3.12 1.16 -8.46
CA ARG A 5 2.96 2.13 -9.55
C ARG A 5 4.01 1.87 -10.63
N HIS A 6 3.56 1.55 -11.83
CA HIS A 6 4.44 1.25 -12.97
C HIS A 6 5.39 2.40 -13.27
N GLU A 7 6.67 2.08 -13.50
CA GLU A 7 7.78 3.01 -13.77
C GLU A 7 8.07 4.05 -12.68
N VAL A 8 7.42 3.93 -11.52
CA VAL A 8 7.62 4.82 -10.37
C VAL A 8 8.17 4.04 -9.19
N THR A 9 7.50 2.97 -8.76
CA THR A 9 7.92 2.12 -7.64
C THR A 9 8.33 0.72 -8.07
N GLY A 10 8.34 0.45 -9.39
CA GLY A 10 8.68 -0.84 -9.97
C GLY A 10 8.17 -0.98 -11.40
N LEU A 11 8.43 -2.14 -12.00
CA LEU A 11 7.90 -2.51 -13.31
C LEU A 11 6.73 -3.49 -13.11
N LEU A 12 5.63 -3.27 -13.81
CA LEU A 12 4.46 -4.14 -13.80
C LEU A 12 4.53 -4.97 -15.07
N VAL A 13 4.26 -6.26 -14.94
CA VAL A 13 4.22 -7.20 -16.07
C VAL A 13 2.86 -7.90 -16.09
N PRO A 14 2.38 -8.33 -17.26
CA PRO A 14 1.16 -9.13 -17.34
C PRO A 14 1.27 -10.41 -16.49
N PRO A 15 0.17 -10.84 -15.83
CA PRO A 15 0.16 -12.11 -15.12
C PRO A 15 0.51 -13.28 -16.05
N ALA A 16 1.20 -14.28 -15.50
CA ALA A 16 1.58 -15.50 -16.21
C ALA A 16 2.38 -15.30 -17.52
N ASN A 17 3.03 -14.15 -17.69
CA ASN A 17 3.89 -13.88 -18.85
C ASN A 17 5.38 -13.90 -18.43
N ALA A 18 6.03 -15.05 -18.66
CA ALA A 18 7.44 -15.24 -18.31
C ALA A 18 8.39 -14.36 -19.14
N HIS A 19 8.08 -14.14 -20.42
CA HIS A 19 8.89 -13.29 -21.29
C HIS A 19 8.89 -11.84 -20.82
N ALA A 20 7.71 -11.28 -20.54
CA ALA A 20 7.59 -9.91 -20.04
C ALA A 20 8.30 -9.73 -18.68
N LEU A 21 8.28 -10.75 -17.82
CA LEU A 21 9.04 -10.74 -16.57
C LEU A 21 10.54 -10.72 -16.82
N ALA A 22 11.04 -11.59 -17.71
CA ALA A 22 12.46 -11.64 -18.07
C ALA A 22 12.94 -10.30 -18.65
N ASP A 23 12.18 -9.70 -19.57
CA ASP A 23 12.50 -8.40 -20.16
C ASP A 23 12.58 -7.29 -19.11
N ALA A 24 11.63 -7.25 -18.18
CA ALA A 24 11.63 -6.28 -17.09
C ALA A 24 12.83 -6.48 -16.15
N MET A 25 13.21 -7.72 -15.84
CA MET A 25 14.39 -8.03 -15.03
C MET A 25 15.68 -7.62 -15.75
N ASN A 26 15.82 -7.95 -17.04
CA ASN A 26 16.97 -7.59 -17.86
C ASN A 26 17.14 -6.07 -17.93
N ARG A 27 16.06 -5.32 -18.16
CA ARG A 27 16.08 -3.85 -18.14
C ARG A 27 16.63 -3.28 -16.82
N LEU A 28 16.29 -3.87 -15.68
CA LEU A 28 16.81 -3.44 -14.37
C LEU A 28 18.27 -3.85 -14.13
N LEU A 29 18.70 -4.98 -14.70
CA LEU A 29 20.10 -5.42 -14.64
C LEU A 29 21.00 -4.51 -15.48
N GLU A 30 20.54 -4.11 -16.66
CA GLU A 30 21.28 -3.28 -17.61
C GLU A 30 21.27 -1.79 -17.24
N ASP A 31 20.17 -1.26 -16.71
CA ASP A 31 20.05 0.15 -16.28
C ASP A 31 20.11 0.29 -14.75
N ALA A 32 21.33 0.47 -14.24
CA ALA A 32 21.56 0.67 -12.81
C ALA A 32 20.89 1.95 -12.26
N ALA A 33 20.80 3.01 -13.07
CA ALA A 33 20.20 4.27 -12.64
C ALA A 33 18.68 4.11 -12.47
N LEU A 34 18.01 3.46 -13.43
CA LEU A 34 16.59 3.10 -13.31
C LEU A 34 16.36 2.24 -12.07
N ARG A 35 17.16 1.19 -11.89
CA ARG A 35 17.00 0.28 -10.75
C ARG A 35 17.13 1.01 -9.41
N GLN A 36 18.08 1.93 -9.28
CA GLN A 36 18.23 2.76 -8.08
C GLN A 36 17.04 3.69 -7.88
N ARG A 37 16.63 4.46 -8.91
CA ARG A 37 15.50 5.39 -8.82
C ARG A 37 14.21 4.69 -8.38
N LEU A 38 13.89 3.56 -9.00
CA LEU A 38 12.68 2.80 -8.66
C LEU A 38 12.75 2.25 -7.23
N GLY A 39 13.90 1.74 -6.81
CA GLY A 39 14.10 1.21 -5.46
C GLY A 39 13.98 2.28 -4.36
N GLU A 40 14.58 3.46 -4.57
CA GLU A 40 14.47 4.59 -3.65
C GLU A 40 13.04 5.10 -3.55
N THR A 41 12.37 5.24 -4.70
CA THR A 41 10.98 5.71 -4.77
C THR A 41 10.04 4.71 -4.09
N ALA A 42 10.22 3.41 -4.32
CA ALA A 42 9.47 2.35 -3.64
C ALA A 42 9.67 2.39 -2.12
N ARG A 43 10.92 2.54 -1.65
CA ARG A 43 11.23 2.60 -0.21
C ARG A 43 10.55 3.79 0.46
N ARG A 44 10.63 4.97 -0.16
CA ARG A 44 9.95 6.19 0.32
C ARG A 44 8.43 5.99 0.36
N TYR A 45 7.86 5.48 -0.72
CA TYR A 45 6.42 5.26 -0.85
C TYR A 45 5.87 4.35 0.25
N VAL A 46 6.56 3.23 0.54
CA VAL A 46 6.20 2.32 1.63
C VAL A 46 6.26 3.01 2.99
N GLY A 47 7.33 3.77 3.25
CA GLY A 47 7.51 4.52 4.50
C GLY A 47 6.45 5.61 4.73
N GLU A 48 5.90 6.19 3.67
CA GLU A 48 4.87 7.23 3.77
C GLU A 48 3.44 6.65 3.89
N HIS A 49 3.16 5.55 3.19
CA HIS A 49 1.79 5.10 2.97
C HIS A 49 1.41 3.82 3.72
N PHE A 50 2.37 2.93 4.02
CA PHE A 50 2.11 1.57 4.50
C PHE A 50 2.72 1.29 5.88
N THR A 51 2.83 2.30 6.74
CA THR A 51 3.31 2.11 8.11
C THR A 51 2.23 1.56 9.02
N ARG A 52 2.62 0.70 9.97
CA ARG A 52 1.71 0.13 10.98
C ARG A 52 0.96 1.24 11.73
N GLN A 53 1.65 2.31 12.10
CA GLN A 53 1.08 3.45 12.82
C GLN A 53 0.02 4.19 12.01
N ARG A 54 0.22 4.35 10.69
CA ARG A 54 -0.77 4.99 9.82
C ARG A 54 -1.97 4.08 9.61
N MET A 55 -1.75 2.79 9.38
CA MET A 55 -2.83 1.80 9.24
C MET A 55 -3.67 1.70 10.52
N ALA A 56 -3.03 1.61 11.69
CA ALA A 56 -3.71 1.55 12.98
C ALA A 56 -4.55 2.81 13.24
N ARG A 57 -4.01 4.01 12.94
CA ARG A 57 -4.75 5.27 13.04
C ARG A 57 -5.96 5.30 12.09
N ALA A 58 -5.80 4.84 10.86
CA ALA A 58 -6.91 4.81 9.90
C ALA A 58 -8.03 3.86 10.36
N VAL A 59 -7.68 2.69 10.89
CA VAL A 59 -8.67 1.74 11.42
C VAL A 59 -9.35 2.28 12.67
N LEU A 60 -8.59 2.90 13.59
CA LEU A 60 -9.17 3.49 14.79
C LEU A 60 -10.14 4.64 14.46
N ALA A 61 -9.76 5.53 13.54
CA ALA A 61 -10.61 6.63 13.08
C ALA A 61 -11.94 6.10 12.51
N LEU A 62 -11.90 4.99 11.75
CA LEU A 62 -13.12 4.34 11.26
C LEU A 62 -13.99 3.78 12.39
N TYR A 63 -13.38 3.19 13.43
CA TYR A 63 -14.14 2.74 14.59
C TYR A 63 -14.77 3.91 15.35
N GLU A 64 -14.04 5.01 15.52
CA GLU A 64 -14.56 6.23 16.15
C GLU A 64 -15.72 6.83 15.35
N GLU A 65 -15.62 6.88 14.01
CA GLU A 65 -16.69 7.34 13.13
C GLU A 65 -17.95 6.49 13.30
N VAL A 66 -17.83 5.16 13.19
CA VAL A 66 -18.98 4.24 13.31
C VAL A 66 -19.59 4.28 14.71
N LEU A 67 -18.79 4.37 15.77
CA LEU A 67 -19.30 4.46 17.14
C LEU A 67 -19.97 5.81 17.44
N SER A 68 -19.55 6.88 16.79
CA SER A 68 -20.14 8.21 16.95
C SER A 68 -21.53 8.31 16.30
N ASP A 69 -21.75 7.56 15.23
CA ASP A 69 -23.03 7.49 14.51
C ASP A 69 -24.04 6.52 15.15
N MET A 70 -23.59 5.65 16.07
CA MET A 70 -24.50 4.74 16.77
C MET A 70 -25.28 5.45 17.89
N PRO A 71 -26.61 5.25 17.98
CA PRO A 71 -27.39 5.72 19.12
C PRO A 71 -26.83 5.13 20.42
N ARG A 72 -26.63 5.96 21.44
CA ARG A 72 -26.17 5.46 22.75
C ARG A 72 -27.19 4.43 23.26
N PRO A 73 -26.76 3.22 23.65
CA PRO A 73 -27.67 2.23 24.19
C PRO A 73 -28.30 2.80 25.47
N THR A 74 -29.64 2.81 25.51
CA THR A 74 -30.39 3.25 26.69
C THR A 74 -29.98 2.35 27.86
N PRO A 75 -29.50 2.90 28.99
CA PRO A 75 -29.08 2.09 30.11
C PRO A 75 -30.26 1.23 30.58
N SER A 76 -30.09 -0.09 30.51
CA SER A 76 -31.05 -1.05 31.06
C SER A 76 -31.09 -0.82 32.57
N ARG A 77 -32.21 -0.31 33.08
CA ARG A 77 -32.48 -0.28 34.51
C ARG A 77 -32.67 -1.72 34.96
N ALA A 78 -31.63 -2.29 35.57
CA ALA A 78 -31.77 -3.52 36.34
C ALA A 78 -32.71 -3.26 37.52
N SER A 79 -33.76 -4.07 37.61
CA SER A 79 -34.74 -4.12 38.70
C SER A 79 -34.15 -4.74 39.96
#